data_AF-A0A965X1B0-F1
#
_entry.id   AF-A0A965X1B0-F1
#
_cell.length_a   1.000
_cell.length_b   1.000
_cell.length_c   1.000
_cell.angle_alpha   90.00
_cell.angle_beta   90.00
_cell.angle_gamma   90.00
#
_symmetry.space_group_name_H-M   'P 1'
#
loop_
_entity.id
_entity.type
_entity.pdbx_description
1 polymer ?
#
loop_
_entity_poly.entity_id
_entity_poly.type
_entity_poly.pdbx_seq_one_letter_code
_entity_poly.pdbx_strand_id
1 'polypeptide(L)'
;MDKFTKDCLRTESTLFNIKPGTDRLLHAAMGMQTEAAEFTDQLKKHVFYGKPLDETNLKEEIGDLLWYLAIAMDVLNTDFSKEQNRVINKLKVRYPSKFETVQALERDLVNERRELEK
;
A
#
# COMPACT_ATOMS: atom_id res chain seq x y z
N MET A 1 1.56 6.89 16.28
CA MET A 1 2.13 5.63 15.76
C MET A 1 1.54 4.46 16.52
N ASP A 2 0.78 3.61 15.82
CA ASP A 2 0.13 2.42 16.36
C ASP A 2 1.17 1.32 16.70
N LYS A 3 0.70 0.23 17.34
CA LYS A 3 1.57 -0.88 17.77
C LYS A 3 2.22 -1.61 16.58
N PHE A 4 1.46 -1.84 15.51
CA PHE A 4 1.94 -2.58 14.35
C PHE A 4 3.10 -1.83 13.69
N THR A 5 2.92 -0.54 13.41
CA THR A 5 3.98 0.29 12.83
C THR A 5 5.24 0.30 13.70
N LYS A 6 5.11 0.41 15.03
CA LYS A 6 6.27 0.32 15.95
C LYS A 6 7.00 -1.02 15.86
N ASP A 7 6.26 -2.12 15.76
CA ASP A 7 6.83 -3.46 15.67
C ASP A 7 7.56 -3.67 14.32
N CYS A 8 7.02 -3.13 13.22
CA CYS A 8 7.68 -3.12 11.90
C CYS A 8 9.01 -2.35 11.94
N LEU A 9 8.99 -1.10 12.43
CA LEU A 9 10.18 -0.24 12.45
C LEU A 9 11.30 -0.81 13.33
N ARG A 10 10.97 -1.58 14.38
CA ARG A 10 11.95 -2.30 15.20
C ARG A 10 12.72 -3.36 14.40
N THR A 11 12.13 -3.89 13.33
CA THR A 11 12.72 -4.95 12.49
C THR A 11 13.39 -4.41 11.22
N GLU A 12 13.26 -3.11 10.94
CA GLU A 12 13.94 -2.47 9.81
C GLU A 12 15.47 -2.49 10.04
N SER A 13 16.21 -2.91 9.01
CA SER A 13 17.66 -3.01 9.08
C SER A 13 18.30 -1.64 9.20
N THR A 14 19.19 -1.48 10.19
CA THR A 14 20.00 -0.27 10.40
C THR A 14 21.39 -0.37 9.74
N LEU A 15 21.70 -1.49 9.08
CA LEU A 15 23.02 -1.75 8.50
C LEU A 15 23.24 -1.05 7.16
N PHE A 16 22.16 -0.75 6.45
CA PHE A 16 22.23 0.03 5.23
C PHE A 16 22.34 1.50 5.62
N ASN A 17 23.35 2.20 5.12
CA ASN A 17 23.54 3.64 5.37
C ASN A 17 22.52 4.48 4.58
N ILE A 18 21.23 4.15 4.72
CA ILE A 18 20.09 4.79 4.08
C ILE A 18 19.89 6.12 4.80
N LYS A 19 19.96 7.21 4.05
CA LYS A 19 19.71 8.52 4.63
C LYS A 19 18.22 8.65 4.97
N PRO A 20 17.89 9.30 6.09
CA PRO A 20 16.50 9.65 6.37
C PRO A 20 15.87 10.44 5.21
N GLY A 21 14.56 10.25 5.00
CA GLY A 21 13.83 10.92 3.92
C GLY A 21 13.76 10.07 2.65
N THR A 22 14.18 10.64 1.51
CA THR A 22 13.95 10.06 0.18
C THR A 22 14.56 8.68 -0.01
N ASP A 23 15.73 8.39 0.58
CA ASP A 23 16.36 7.08 0.43
C ASP A 23 15.57 5.98 1.16
N ARG A 24 14.99 6.27 2.34
CA ARG A 24 14.08 5.34 3.04
C ARG A 24 12.77 5.15 2.27
N LEU A 25 12.25 6.21 1.63
CA LEU A 25 11.09 6.07 0.73
C LEU A 25 11.41 5.20 -0.48
N LEU A 26 12.61 5.33 -1.05
CA LEU A 26 13.06 4.49 -2.16
C LEU A 26 13.18 3.02 -1.72
N HIS A 27 13.74 2.78 -0.53
CA HIS A 27 13.79 1.44 0.06
C HIS A 27 12.39 0.82 0.20
N ALA A 28 11.45 1.56 0.79
CA ALA A 28 10.07 1.11 0.92
C ALA A 28 9.40 0.85 -0.44
N ALA A 29 9.62 1.74 -1.42
CA ALA A 29 9.07 1.60 -2.77
C ALA A 29 9.59 0.35 -3.49
N MET A 30 10.89 0.06 -3.38
CA MET A 30 11.49 -1.14 -3.96
C MET A 30 10.95 -2.40 -3.30
N GLY A 31 10.84 -2.41 -1.97
CA GLY A 31 10.24 -3.51 -1.22
C GLY A 31 8.80 -3.79 -1.66
N MET A 32 7.95 -2.77 -1.67
CA MET A 32 6.56 -2.89 -2.14
C MET A 32 6.46 -3.47 -3.56
N GLN A 33 7.38 -3.10 -4.46
CA GLN A 33 7.40 -3.63 -5.81
C GLN A 33 7.76 -5.12 -5.84
N THR A 34 8.71 -5.55 -5.01
CA THR A 34 9.11 -6.96 -4.90
C THR A 34 7.94 -7.80 -4.38
N GLU A 35 7.33 -7.44 -3.25
CA GLU A 35 6.26 -8.26 -2.65
C GLU A 35 4.99 -8.29 -3.52
N ALA A 36 4.69 -7.19 -4.22
CA ALA A 36 3.62 -7.20 -5.23
C ALA A 36 3.91 -8.15 -6.40
N ALA A 37 5.19 -8.30 -6.78
CA ALA A 37 5.60 -9.23 -7.82
C ALA A 37 5.55 -10.68 -7.32
N GLU A 38 5.89 -10.94 -6.06
CA GLU A 38 5.77 -12.28 -5.45
C GLU A 38 4.29 -12.71 -5.35
N PHE A 39 3.40 -11.81 -4.91
CA PHE A 39 1.95 -12.06 -4.91
C PHE A 39 1.44 -12.40 -6.31
N THR A 40 1.91 -11.65 -7.33
CA THR A 40 1.54 -11.88 -8.73
C THR A 40 2.13 -13.18 -9.26
N ASP A 41 3.36 -13.53 -8.89
CA ASP A 41 4.03 -14.76 -9.30
C ASP A 41 3.26 -15.99 -8.81
N GLN A 42 2.73 -15.94 -7.60
CA GLN A 42 1.90 -17.01 -7.06
C GLN A 42 0.60 -17.20 -7.85
N LEU A 43 -0.10 -16.11 -8.17
CA LEU A 43 -1.29 -16.17 -9.02
C LEU A 43 -0.94 -16.70 -10.42
N LYS A 44 0.19 -16.27 -10.99
CA LYS A 44 0.68 -16.75 -12.29
C LYS A 44 0.93 -18.26 -12.25
N LYS A 45 1.60 -18.78 -11.21
CA LYS A 45 1.85 -20.21 -11.02
C LYS A 45 0.54 -21.01 -10.97
N HIS A 46 -0.46 -20.49 -10.26
CA HIS A 46 -1.78 -21.13 -10.19
C HIS A 46 -2.49 -21.12 -11.55
N VAL A 47 -2.67 -19.94 -12.15
CA VAL A 47 -3.49 -19.73 -13.35
C VAL A 47 -2.87 -20.36 -14.60
N PHE A 48 -1.56 -20.20 -14.82
CA PHE A 48 -0.92 -20.58 -16.09
C PHE A 48 -0.17 -21.91 -16.03
N TYR A 49 0.26 -22.35 -14.84
CA TYR A 49 1.05 -23.58 -14.69
C TYR A 49 0.30 -24.70 -13.95
N GLY A 50 -0.98 -24.49 -13.61
CA GLY A 50 -1.83 -25.48 -12.97
C GLY A 50 -1.36 -25.90 -11.57
N LYS A 51 -0.58 -25.05 -10.89
CA LYS A 51 -0.15 -25.31 -9.51
C LYS A 51 -1.32 -25.09 -8.55
N PRO A 52 -1.36 -25.79 -7.39
CA PRO A 52 -2.29 -25.44 -6.32
C PRO A 52 -2.14 -23.97 -5.93
N LEU A 53 -3.26 -23.31 -5.62
CA LEU A 53 -3.23 -21.97 -5.06
C LEU A 53 -2.74 -22.07 -3.62
N ASP A 54 -1.55 -21.54 -3.33
CA ASP A 54 -1.09 -21.45 -1.96
C ASP A 54 -1.41 -20.06 -1.40
N GLU A 55 -2.52 -20.03 -0.66
CA GLU A 55 -3.06 -18.86 0.03
C GLU A 55 -2.20 -18.40 1.20
N THR A 56 -1.33 -19.26 1.73
CA THR A 56 -0.45 -18.88 2.85
C THR A 56 0.56 -17.88 2.34
N ASN A 57 1.23 -18.20 1.22
CA ASN A 57 2.12 -17.27 0.55
C ASN A 57 1.39 -15.97 0.14
N LEU A 58 0.19 -16.05 -0.45
CA LEU A 58 -0.56 -14.82 -0.78
C LEU A 58 -0.84 -13.91 0.44
N LYS A 59 -1.07 -14.49 1.63
CA LYS A 59 -1.29 -13.74 2.87
C LYS A 59 0.02 -13.19 3.44
N GLU A 60 1.12 -13.91 3.28
CA GLU A 60 2.48 -13.47 3.62
C GLU A 60 2.85 -12.21 2.83
N GLU A 61 2.69 -12.23 1.50
CA GLU A 61 3.01 -11.06 0.66
C GLU A 61 2.15 -9.83 1.01
N ILE A 62 0.88 -10.03 1.41
CA ILE A 62 0.05 -8.94 1.92
C ILE A 62 0.65 -8.37 3.22
N GLY A 63 1.15 -9.23 4.11
CA GLY A 63 1.85 -8.83 5.33
C GLY A 63 3.12 -8.03 5.04
N ASP A 64 3.91 -8.47 4.08
CA ASP A 64 5.18 -7.82 3.72
C ASP A 64 4.93 -6.47 3.01
N LEU A 65 3.87 -6.37 2.20
CA LEU A 65 3.38 -5.08 1.70
C LEU A 65 3.01 -4.11 2.83
N LEU A 66 2.30 -4.60 3.86
CA LEU A 66 1.95 -3.77 5.03
C LEU A 66 3.21 -3.33 5.79
N TRP A 67 4.24 -4.17 5.86
CA TRP A 67 5.50 -3.86 6.50
C TRP A 67 6.23 -2.71 5.79
N TYR A 68 6.37 -2.75 4.46
CA TYR A 68 6.99 -1.64 3.72
C TYR A 68 6.12 -0.38 3.72
N LEU A 69 4.79 -0.51 3.72
CA LEU A 69 3.89 0.63 3.92
C LEU A 69 4.12 1.30 5.27
N ALA A 70 4.38 0.55 6.34
CA ALA A 70 4.68 1.11 7.66
C ALA A 70 5.94 1.99 7.63
N ILE A 71 7.00 1.59 6.90
CA ILE A 71 8.20 2.41 6.70
C ILE A 71 7.85 3.70 5.94
N ALA A 72 7.11 3.60 4.83
CA ALA A 72 6.72 4.77 4.06
C ALA A 72 5.85 5.74 4.88
N MET A 73 4.94 5.22 5.70
CA MET A 73 4.08 6.02 6.58
C MET A 73 4.87 6.75 7.66
N ASP A 74 5.86 6.09 8.27
CA ASP A 74 6.79 6.72 9.23
C ASP A 74 7.52 7.91 8.61
N VAL A 75 8.09 7.72 7.42
CA VAL A 75 8.82 8.80 6.71
C VAL A 75 7.90 9.94 6.29
N LEU A 76 6.67 9.64 5.87
CA LEU A 76 5.67 10.65 5.46
C LEU A 76 4.89 11.25 6.64
N ASN A 77 5.19 10.85 7.88
CA ASN A 77 4.49 11.29 9.09
C ASN A 77 2.96 11.12 8.97
N THR A 78 2.53 9.94 8.54
CA THR A 78 1.12 9.54 8.44
C THR A 78 0.90 8.16 9.09
N ASP A 79 -0.32 7.64 9.02
CA ASP A 79 -0.67 6.32 9.54
C ASP A 79 -1.80 5.66 8.74
N PHE A 80 -2.01 4.35 8.98
CA PHE A 80 -3.02 3.57 8.29
C PHE A 80 -4.42 4.14 8.44
N SER A 81 -4.80 4.59 9.64
CA SER A 81 -6.15 5.11 9.88
C SER A 81 -6.40 6.38 9.08
N LYS A 82 -5.43 7.30 9.08
CA LYS A 82 -5.48 8.55 8.32
C LYS A 82 -5.57 8.28 6.83
N GLU A 83 -4.71 7.44 6.28
CA GLU A 83 -4.69 7.18 4.83
C GLU A 83 -5.90 6.37 4.35
N GLN A 84 -6.41 5.43 5.16
CA GLN A 84 -7.67 4.74 4.91
C GLN A 84 -8.85 5.74 4.83
N ASN A 85 -8.93 6.69 5.76
CA ASN A 85 -9.98 7.71 5.72
C ASN A 85 -9.84 8.65 4.52
N ARG A 86 -8.62 9.12 4.20
CA ARG A 86 -8.36 9.99 3.05
C ARG A 86 -8.77 9.33 1.74
N VAL A 87 -8.38 8.07 1.52
CA VAL A 87 -8.72 7.37 0.28
C VAL A 87 -10.22 7.13 0.15
N ILE A 88 -10.91 6.74 1.23
CA ILE A 88 -12.36 6.49 1.20
C ILE A 88 -13.15 7.79 1.03
N ASN A 89 -12.76 8.90 1.67
CA ASN A 89 -13.43 10.19 1.49
C ASN A 89 -13.33 10.69 0.05
N LYS A 90 -12.13 10.60 -0.55
CA LYS A 90 -11.93 10.86 -1.98
C LYS A 90 -12.79 9.93 -2.86
N LEU A 91 -12.83 8.63 -2.56
CA LEU A 91 -13.62 7.68 -3.34
C LEU A 91 -15.13 7.87 -3.19
N LYS A 92 -15.63 8.40 -2.06
CA LYS A 92 -17.04 8.79 -1.89
C LYS A 92 -17.42 10.00 -2.74
N VAL A 93 -16.49 10.92 -3.00
CA VAL A 93 -16.72 11.99 -3.99
C VAL A 93 -16.88 11.39 -5.38
N ARG A 94 -16.01 10.44 -5.75
CA ARG A 94 -16.07 9.79 -7.07
C ARG A 94 -17.29 8.88 -7.21
N TYR A 95 -17.57 8.08 -6.19
CA TYR A 95 -18.60 7.04 -6.17
C TYR A 95 -19.52 7.23 -4.95
N PRO A 96 -20.50 8.16 -5.00
CA PRO A 96 -21.36 8.46 -3.85
C PRO A 96 -22.22 7.29 -3.37
N SER A 97 -22.52 6.33 -4.24
CA SER A 97 -23.38 5.18 -3.91
C SER A 97 -22.72 3.84 -4.19
N LYS A 98 -22.21 3.64 -5.41
CA LYS A 98 -21.53 2.42 -5.88
C LYS A 98 -20.59 2.78 -7.02
N PHE A 99 -19.77 1.81 -7.42
CA PHE A 99 -19.00 1.95 -8.65
C PHE A 99 -19.92 2.11 -9.86
N GLU A 100 -19.67 3.13 -10.67
CA GLU A 100 -20.24 3.28 -12.00
C GLU A 100 -19.14 3.66 -13.00
N THR A 101 -19.16 3.04 -14.18
CA THR A 101 -18.13 3.24 -15.20
C THR A 101 -18.03 4.70 -15.65
N VAL A 102 -19.16 5.40 -15.77
CA VAL A 102 -19.19 6.82 -16.13
C VAL A 102 -18.44 7.65 -15.10
N GLN A 103 -18.66 7.42 -13.81
CA GLN A 103 -17.96 8.12 -12.71
C GLN A 103 -16.46 7.78 -12.64
N ALA A 104 -16.07 6.59 -13.10
CA ALA A 104 -14.66 6.21 -13.20
C ALA A 104 -13.92 7.00 -14.31
N LEU A 105 -14.63 7.33 -15.39
CA LEU A 105 -14.11 8.07 -16.55
C LEU A 105 -14.22 9.60 -16.35
N GLU A 106 -15.35 10.08 -15.85
CA GLU A 106 -15.68 11.50 -15.64
C GLU A 106 -15.41 11.92 -14.20
N ARG A 107 -14.14 12.15 -13.90
CA ARG A 107 -13.67 12.41 -12.52
C ARG A 107 -13.71 13.89 -12.16
N ASP A 108 -14.27 14.20 -11.01
CA ASP A 108 -14.13 15.52 -10.37
C ASP A 108 -12.79 15.63 -9.63
N LEU A 109 -11.72 15.87 -10.40
CA LEU A 109 -10.35 15.95 -9.88
C LEU A 109 -10.17 17.07 -8.84
N VAL A 110 -10.95 18.14 -8.93
CA VAL A 110 -10.84 19.30 -8.04
C VAL A 110 -11.37 18.93 -6.65
N ASN A 111 -12.58 18.38 -6.57
CA ASN A 111 -13.13 17.96 -5.28
C ASN A 111 -12.41 16.72 -4.71
N GLU A 112 -11.99 15.77 -5.56
CA GLU A 112 -11.14 14.65 -5.12
C GLU A 112 -9.85 15.14 -4.45
N ARG A 113 -9.16 16.13 -5.05
CA ARG A 113 -7.93 16.71 -4.48
C ARG A 113 -8.22 17.46 -3.19
N ARG A 114 -9.30 18.25 -3.15
CA ARG A 114 -9.73 18.96 -1.94
C ARG A 114 -9.95 18.01 -0.76
N GLU A 115 -10.56 16.84 -0.98
CA GLU A 115 -10.71 15.84 0.09
C GLU A 115 -9.38 15.23 0.55
N LEU A 116 -8.42 15.07 -0.36
CA LEU A 116 -7.10 14.56 -0.02
C LEU A 116 -6.26 15.55 0.79
N GLU A 117 -6.47 16.86 0.64
CA GLU A 117 -5.66 17.90 1.29
C GLU A 117 -6.20 18.38 2.65
N LYS A 118 -7.33 17.83 3.10
CA LYS A 118 -7.83 18.01 4.47
C LYS A 118 -6.99 17.22 5.47
#